data_AF-A0A431R4G4-F1
#
_entry.id   AF-A0A431R4G4-F1
#
_cell.length_a   1.000
_cell.length_b   1.000
_cell.length_c   1.000
_cell.angle_alpha   90.00
_cell.angle_beta   90.00
_cell.angle_gamma   90.00
#
_symmetry.space_group_name_H-M   'P 1'
#
loop_
_entity.id
_entity.type
_entity.pdbx_description
1 polymer ?
#
loop_
_entity_poly.entity_id
_entity_poly.type
_entity_poly.pdbx_seq_one_letter_code
_entity_poly.pdbx_strand_id
1 'polypeptide(L)'
;MAEKLTRIDASIIADHSLLTVADECYFWREYTSGRNYAFGPGNDLISNLKKKPSRSSAAELRHKRRVIGECAAFFRTAINPDWLNSAAFVPIPGSKAVGDPDYDDRMTEIFRAVRSNPPIDIRKMVVQVNSTAAAHEAGAGERPTVDELLANYRLDPQTLAPVPQWIGIIDDVLTAGVHYRAVHTLLRNQFPSARIVGFFVARRVFPPDHND
;
A
#
# COMPACT_ATOMS: atom_id res chain seq x y z
N MET A 1 23.74 8.70 2.56
CA MET A 1 23.03 8.19 3.76
C MET A 1 21.95 7.23 3.28
N ALA A 2 21.81 6.05 3.88
CA ALA A 2 20.72 5.14 3.52
C ALA A 2 19.39 5.78 3.96
N GLU A 3 18.45 5.97 3.02
CA GLU A 3 17.09 6.35 3.34
C GLU A 3 16.48 5.24 4.22
N LYS A 4 15.74 5.62 5.27
CA LYS A 4 15.12 4.67 6.21
C LYS A 4 13.61 4.79 6.14
N LEU A 5 12.93 3.72 6.57
CA LEU A 5 11.51 3.79 6.88
C LEU A 5 11.29 4.71 8.07
N THR A 6 10.33 5.62 7.96
CA THR A 6 9.89 6.50 9.04
C THR A 6 8.63 5.92 9.66
N ARG A 7 8.60 5.82 10.99
CA ARG A 7 7.42 5.34 11.73
C ARG A 7 6.36 6.42 11.78
N ILE A 8 5.09 6.05 11.63
CA ILE A 8 3.97 6.90 12.03
C ILE A 8 3.95 6.93 13.55
N ASP A 9 4.34 8.07 14.12
CA ASP A 9 4.36 8.33 15.56
C ASP A 9 3.35 9.41 15.94
N ALA A 10 3.36 9.80 17.22
CA ALA A 10 2.44 10.79 17.76
C ALA A 10 2.50 12.17 17.06
N SER A 11 3.61 12.52 16.40
CA SER A 11 3.76 13.81 15.72
C SER A 11 3.02 13.89 14.38
N ILE A 12 2.77 12.75 13.74
CA ILE A 12 2.16 12.68 12.39
C ILE A 12 0.93 11.78 12.31
N ILE A 13 0.57 11.06 13.37
CA ILE A 13 -0.61 10.18 13.39
C ILE A 13 -1.93 10.94 13.18
N ALA A 14 -1.99 12.23 13.55
CA ALA A 14 -3.17 13.07 13.36
C ALA A 14 -3.57 13.23 11.89
N ASP A 15 -2.63 13.10 10.95
CA ASP A 15 -2.89 13.13 9.50
C ASP A 15 -3.60 11.85 8.99
N HIS A 16 -3.68 10.82 9.83
CA HIS A 16 -4.09 9.46 9.53
C HIS A 16 -5.19 9.02 10.51
N SER A 17 -6.34 9.69 10.45
CA SER A 17 -7.41 9.61 11.46
C SER A 17 -7.96 8.22 11.80
N LEU A 18 -7.71 7.19 11.00
CA LEU A 18 -8.13 5.82 11.27
C LEU A 18 -7.02 4.93 11.84
N LEU A 19 -5.81 5.45 12.03
CA LEU A 19 -4.76 4.81 12.81
C LEU A 19 -4.94 5.12 14.29
N THR A 20 -4.46 4.21 15.12
CA THR A 20 -4.41 4.33 16.58
C THR A 20 -2.95 4.27 17.02
N VAL A 21 -2.66 4.70 18.25
CA VAL A 21 -1.31 4.63 18.82
C VAL A 21 -0.76 3.20 18.96
N ALA A 22 -1.63 2.20 18.89
CA ALA A 22 -1.26 0.79 18.91
C ALA A 22 -0.84 0.26 17.53
N ASP A 23 -1.15 0.98 16.45
CA ASP A 23 -0.75 0.57 15.10
C ASP A 23 0.75 0.82 14.88
N GLU A 24 1.40 -0.17 14.28
CA GLU A 24 2.78 -0.08 13.87
C GLU A 24 2.84 0.11 12.35
N CYS A 25 2.97 1.36 11.91
CA CYS A 25 2.99 1.71 10.48
C CYS A 25 4.26 2.48 10.12
N TYR A 26 4.81 2.20 8.95
CA TYR A 26 6.00 2.84 8.43
C TYR A 26 5.80 3.30 6.98
N PHE A 27 6.46 4.40 6.60
CA PHE A 27 6.43 4.94 5.24
C PHE A 27 7.82 5.35 4.76
N TRP A 28 7.99 5.49 3.44
CA TRP A 28 9.24 5.96 2.84
C TRP A 28 9.21 7.45 2.47
N ARG A 29 8.27 7.86 1.62
CA ARG A 29 8.21 9.23 1.07
C ARG A 29 6.95 9.97 1.51
N GLU A 30 6.91 11.25 1.21
CA GLU A 30 5.71 12.07 1.34
C GLU A 30 5.10 12.30 -0.05
N TYR A 31 3.80 12.09 -0.15
CA TYR A 31 2.98 12.39 -1.31
C TYR A 31 2.13 13.62 -1.01
N THR A 32 2.38 14.73 -1.70
CA THR A 32 1.65 15.98 -1.48
C THR A 32 0.34 15.96 -2.26
N SER A 33 -0.78 16.00 -1.55
CA SER A 33 -2.11 15.96 -2.14
C SER A 33 -2.38 17.19 -3.03
N GLY A 34 -3.10 16.99 -4.14
CA GLY A 34 -3.44 18.06 -5.08
C GLY A 34 -2.28 18.55 -5.97
N ARG A 35 -1.07 18.01 -5.82
CA ARG A 35 0.10 18.38 -6.63
C ARG A 35 0.41 17.33 -7.70
N ASN A 36 0.96 17.77 -8.83
CA ASN A 36 1.32 16.90 -9.95
C ASN A 36 2.67 16.18 -9.72
N TYR A 37 3.07 15.31 -10.64
CA TYR A 37 4.30 14.51 -10.56
C TYR A 37 5.57 15.37 -10.41
N ALA A 38 5.59 16.58 -10.98
CA ALA A 38 6.76 17.46 -10.97
C ALA A 38 6.98 18.18 -9.62
N PHE A 39 6.03 18.07 -8.68
CA PHE A 39 6.13 18.73 -7.38
C PHE A 39 7.28 18.22 -6.52
N GLY A 40 7.61 16.93 -6.63
CA GLY A 40 8.73 16.37 -5.90
C GLY A 40 8.84 14.84 -6.01
N PRO A 41 9.89 14.26 -5.41
CA PRO A 41 10.24 12.85 -5.57
C PRO A 41 9.10 11.88 -5.20
N GLY A 42 8.34 12.15 -4.13
CA GLY A 42 7.22 11.30 -3.74
C GLY A 42 6.03 11.40 -4.70
N ASN A 43 5.73 12.59 -5.22
CA ASN A 43 4.69 12.77 -6.23
C ASN A 43 5.06 12.13 -7.57
N ASP A 44 6.31 12.23 -8.03
CA ASP A 44 6.80 11.53 -9.22
C ASP A 44 6.64 10.02 -9.07
N LEU A 45 7.12 9.50 -7.94
CA LEU A 45 7.12 8.07 -7.65
C LEU A 45 5.69 7.52 -7.62
N ILE A 46 4.79 8.13 -6.85
CA ILE A 46 3.39 7.70 -6.75
C ILE A 46 2.64 7.86 -8.07
N SER A 47 2.84 8.97 -8.79
CA SER A 47 2.18 9.19 -10.08
C SER A 47 2.59 8.15 -11.11
N ASN A 48 3.88 7.81 -11.19
CA ASN A 48 4.37 6.77 -12.10
C ASN A 48 3.93 5.37 -11.66
N LEU A 49 3.87 5.10 -10.35
CA LEU A 49 3.43 3.83 -9.80
C LEU A 49 1.94 3.57 -10.12
N LYS A 50 1.12 4.63 -10.15
CA LYS A 50 -0.33 4.59 -10.45
C LYS A 50 -0.69 4.53 -11.94
N LYS A 51 0.29 4.47 -12.86
CA LYS A 51 0.04 4.36 -14.29
C LYS A 51 -0.70 3.06 -14.63
N LYS A 52 -1.82 3.20 -15.34
CA LYS A 52 -2.72 2.09 -15.69
C LYS A 52 -2.22 1.33 -16.92
N PRO A 53 -2.12 -0.02 -16.90
CA PRO A 53 -1.64 -0.79 -18.04
C PRO A 53 -2.39 -0.50 -19.35
N SER A 54 -3.72 -0.50 -19.33
CA SER A 54 -4.53 -0.35 -20.55
C SER A 54 -4.51 1.06 -21.16
N ARG A 55 -4.12 2.09 -20.37
CA ARG A 55 -4.18 3.51 -20.76
C ARG A 55 -2.82 4.17 -20.90
N SER A 56 -1.73 3.42 -20.72
CA SER A 56 -0.37 3.95 -20.72
C SER A 56 0.36 3.59 -22.01
N SER A 57 1.08 4.55 -22.57
CA SER A 57 2.05 4.30 -23.62
C SER A 57 3.21 3.41 -23.14
N ALA A 58 3.96 2.83 -24.09
CA ALA A 58 5.15 2.06 -23.76
C ALA A 58 6.18 2.87 -22.95
N ALA A 59 6.30 4.18 -23.21
CA ALA A 59 7.17 5.07 -22.45
C ALA A 59 6.73 5.21 -20.99
N GLU A 60 5.44 5.43 -20.78
CA GLU A 60 4.84 5.53 -19.45
C GLU A 60 4.99 4.24 -18.64
N LEU A 61 4.84 3.09 -19.29
CA LEU A 61 5.09 1.79 -18.65
C LEU A 61 6.57 1.59 -18.28
N ARG A 62 7.52 2.15 -19.04
CA ARG A 62 8.93 2.16 -18.63
C ARG A 62 9.13 2.97 -17.34
N HIS A 63 8.49 4.13 -17.22
CA HIS A 63 8.55 4.91 -15.97
C HIS A 63 7.94 4.16 -14.79
N LYS A 64 6.81 3.44 -14.99
CA LYS A 64 6.22 2.58 -13.97
C LYS A 64 7.19 1.48 -13.50
N ARG A 65 7.80 0.75 -14.43
CA ARG A 65 8.78 -0.31 -14.09
C ARG A 65 10.00 0.24 -13.35
N ARG A 66 10.48 1.43 -13.73
CA ARG A 66 11.57 2.12 -13.03
C ARG A 66 11.21 2.33 -11.55
N VAL A 67 10.06 2.95 -11.26
CA VAL A 67 9.68 3.26 -9.88
C VAL A 67 9.35 2.01 -9.06
N ILE A 68 8.86 0.93 -9.69
CA ILE A 68 8.75 -0.38 -9.03
C ILE A 68 10.13 -0.87 -8.57
N GLY A 69 11.14 -0.79 -9.45
CA GLY A 69 12.52 -1.15 -9.11
C GLY A 69 13.11 -0.30 -7.99
N GLU A 70 12.83 1.01 -7.99
CA GLU A 70 13.25 1.93 -6.92
C GLU A 70 12.62 1.59 -5.57
N CYS A 71 11.31 1.32 -5.54
CA CYS A 71 10.62 0.89 -4.32
C CYS A 71 11.18 -0.43 -3.79
N ALA A 72 11.41 -1.40 -4.69
CA ALA A 72 11.95 -2.70 -4.34
C ALA A 72 13.37 -2.60 -3.76
N ALA A 73 14.22 -1.77 -4.37
CA ALA A 73 15.58 -1.51 -3.87
C ALA A 73 15.54 -0.84 -2.49
N PHE A 74 14.64 0.12 -2.29
CA PHE A 74 14.45 0.75 -0.98
C PHE A 74 14.04 -0.28 0.08
N PHE A 75 12.93 -1.00 -0.12
CA PHE A 75 12.42 -1.96 0.86
C PHE A 75 13.40 -3.09 1.17
N ARG A 76 14.20 -3.54 0.19
CA ARG A 76 15.28 -4.51 0.38
C ARG A 76 16.29 -4.07 1.43
N THR A 77 16.59 -2.78 1.49
CA THR A 77 17.58 -2.23 2.43
C THR A 77 16.94 -1.72 3.73
N ALA A 78 15.67 -1.32 3.68
CA ALA A 78 14.99 -0.69 4.79
C ALA A 78 14.31 -1.68 5.76
N ILE A 79 13.94 -2.87 5.29
CA ILE A 79 13.31 -3.90 6.12
C ILE A 79 14.36 -4.91 6.59
N ASN A 80 14.31 -5.27 7.87
CA ASN A 80 15.20 -6.27 8.45
C ASN A 80 15.09 -7.62 7.68
N PRO A 81 16.21 -8.23 7.25
CA PRO A 81 16.18 -9.49 6.50
C PRO A 81 15.52 -10.68 7.21
N ASP A 82 15.67 -10.80 8.53
CA ASP A 82 15.04 -11.86 9.33
C ASP A 82 13.52 -11.65 9.40
N TRP A 83 13.09 -10.39 9.44
CA TRP A 83 11.69 -10.03 9.35
C TRP A 83 11.11 -10.36 7.96
N LEU A 84 11.83 -10.04 6.88
CA LEU A 84 11.46 -10.44 5.51
C LEU A 84 11.34 -11.97 5.35
N ASN A 85 12.12 -12.75 6.09
CA ASN A 85 12.09 -14.21 6.06
C ASN A 85 10.90 -14.81 6.86
N SER A 86 10.37 -14.06 7.83
CA SER A 86 9.42 -14.59 8.81
C SER A 86 7.99 -14.05 8.63
N ALA A 87 7.82 -12.97 7.86
CA ALA A 87 6.54 -12.31 7.66
C ALA A 87 5.84 -12.73 6.38
N ALA A 88 4.51 -12.87 6.46
CA ALA A 88 3.63 -12.91 5.30
C ALA A 88 3.23 -11.48 4.90
N PHE A 89 3.53 -11.08 3.67
CA PHE A 89 3.18 -9.77 3.13
C PHE A 89 1.83 -9.82 2.45
N VAL A 90 0.91 -8.96 2.89
CA VAL A 90 -0.46 -8.91 2.41
C VAL A 90 -0.69 -7.58 1.70
N PRO A 91 -0.77 -7.57 0.35
CA PRO A 91 -1.12 -6.37 -0.37
C PRO A 91 -2.57 -5.98 -0.12
N ILE A 92 -2.80 -4.68 0.08
CA ILE A 92 -4.16 -4.15 0.07
C ILE A 92 -4.77 -4.40 -1.32
N PRO A 93 -6.02 -4.90 -1.40
CA PRO A 93 -6.66 -5.17 -2.69
C PRO A 93 -6.78 -3.90 -3.53
N GLY A 94 -6.38 -4.00 -4.80
CA GLY A 94 -6.70 -2.96 -5.77
C GLY A 94 -8.21 -2.87 -6.02
N SER A 95 -8.66 -1.73 -6.57
CA SER A 95 -10.08 -1.52 -6.91
C SER A 95 -10.57 -2.37 -8.08
N LYS A 96 -9.64 -2.99 -8.83
CA LYS A 96 -9.91 -3.82 -10.01
C LYS A 96 -9.70 -5.29 -9.69
N ALA A 97 -10.66 -6.12 -10.10
CA ALA A 97 -10.60 -7.56 -9.95
C ALA A 97 -9.62 -8.21 -10.95
N VAL A 98 -9.16 -9.41 -10.62
CA VAL A 98 -8.32 -10.22 -11.52
C VAL A 98 -9.08 -10.45 -12.84
N GLY A 99 -8.45 -10.13 -13.97
CA GLY A 99 -9.05 -10.20 -15.30
C GLY A 99 -9.53 -8.86 -15.87
N ASP A 100 -9.58 -7.78 -15.08
CA ASP A 100 -9.82 -6.43 -15.59
C ASP A 100 -8.56 -5.93 -16.36
N PRO A 101 -8.69 -5.25 -17.53
CA PRO A 101 -7.55 -4.68 -18.25
C PRO A 101 -6.73 -3.65 -17.46
N ASP A 102 -7.35 -3.01 -16.46
CA ASP A 102 -6.71 -2.10 -15.51
C ASP A 102 -6.30 -2.80 -14.20
N TYR A 103 -6.33 -4.14 -14.14
CA TYR A 103 -5.80 -4.89 -13.00
C TYR A 103 -4.33 -4.54 -12.77
N ASP A 104 -4.01 -4.20 -11.53
CA ASP A 104 -2.71 -3.64 -11.18
C ASP A 104 -2.27 -4.18 -9.81
N ASP A 105 -1.37 -5.16 -9.82
CA ASP A 105 -0.81 -5.77 -8.61
C ASP A 105 0.58 -5.23 -8.26
N ARG A 106 0.83 -3.95 -8.56
CA ARG A 106 2.12 -3.25 -8.33
C ARG A 106 2.78 -3.50 -6.96
N MET A 107 2.03 -3.60 -5.87
CA MET A 107 2.63 -3.89 -4.54
C MET A 107 3.18 -5.32 -4.48
N THR A 108 2.50 -6.26 -5.15
CA THR A 108 3.02 -7.63 -5.33
C THR A 108 4.27 -7.60 -6.20
N GLU A 109 4.28 -6.83 -7.30
CA GLU A 109 5.46 -6.69 -8.16
C GLU A 109 6.67 -6.10 -7.41
N ILE A 110 6.45 -5.04 -6.62
CA ILE A 110 7.48 -4.41 -5.79
C ILE A 110 8.09 -5.44 -4.85
N PHE A 111 7.28 -6.16 -4.06
CA PHE A 111 7.79 -7.09 -3.06
C PHE A 111 8.39 -8.36 -3.67
N ARG A 112 7.95 -8.80 -4.86
CA ARG A 112 8.66 -9.84 -5.63
C ARG A 112 10.06 -9.38 -6.05
N ALA A 113 10.20 -8.10 -6.41
CA ALA A 113 11.48 -7.52 -6.81
C ALA A 113 12.39 -7.20 -5.61
N VAL A 114 11.87 -7.16 -4.37
CA VAL A 114 12.68 -6.98 -3.16
C VAL A 114 13.74 -8.08 -3.06
N ARG A 115 13.37 -9.35 -3.29
CA ARG A 115 14.32 -10.47 -3.30
C ARG A 115 13.70 -11.69 -3.99
N SER A 116 14.49 -12.37 -4.81
CA SER A 116 14.06 -13.60 -5.50
C SER A 116 14.42 -14.89 -4.78
N ASN A 117 15.45 -14.89 -3.92
CA ASN A 117 15.88 -16.09 -3.20
C ASN A 117 16.35 -15.79 -1.75
N PRO A 118 15.72 -16.38 -0.71
CA PRO A 118 14.42 -17.02 -0.79
C PRO A 118 13.35 -15.99 -1.21
N PRO A 119 12.31 -16.41 -1.96
CA PRO A 119 11.24 -15.50 -2.37
C PRO A 119 10.54 -14.92 -1.13
N ILE A 120 10.07 -13.68 -1.25
CA ILE A 120 9.22 -13.07 -0.22
C ILE A 120 7.87 -13.81 -0.19
N ASP A 121 7.40 -14.16 1.01
CA ASP A 121 6.06 -14.72 1.21
C ASP A 121 5.01 -13.62 1.01
N ILE A 122 4.39 -13.58 -0.16
CA ILE A 122 3.38 -12.57 -0.53
C ILE A 122 2.05 -13.30 -0.72
N ARG A 123 1.04 -12.93 0.08
CA ARG A 123 -0.27 -13.59 0.11
C ARG A 123 -1.37 -12.59 -0.10
N LYS A 124 -2.14 -12.75 -1.18
CA LYS A 124 -3.34 -11.93 -1.47
C LYS A 124 -4.51 -12.39 -0.57
N MET A 125 -4.32 -12.30 0.75
CA MET A 125 -5.25 -12.82 1.76
C MET A 125 -6.58 -12.12 1.77
N VAL A 126 -6.60 -10.83 1.42
CA VAL A 126 -7.84 -10.07 1.29
C VAL A 126 -8.13 -9.91 -0.19
N VAL A 127 -9.38 -10.14 -0.57
CA VAL A 127 -9.88 -9.94 -1.93
C VAL A 127 -11.12 -9.05 -1.89
N GLN A 128 -11.32 -8.29 -2.95
CA GLN A 128 -12.52 -7.48 -3.14
C GLN A 128 -13.58 -8.27 -3.92
N VAL A 129 -14.80 -8.35 -3.39
CA VAL A 129 -15.89 -9.15 -3.98
C VAL A 129 -16.50 -8.46 -5.19
N ASN A 130 -16.78 -7.16 -5.07
CA ASN A 130 -17.33 -6.35 -6.15
C ASN A 130 -16.33 -5.27 -6.56
N SER A 131 -16.17 -5.04 -7.86
CA SER A 131 -15.43 -3.87 -8.36
C SER A 131 -16.05 -2.59 -7.81
N THR A 132 -15.26 -1.79 -7.10
CA THR A 132 -15.66 -0.44 -6.74
C THR A 132 -15.56 0.41 -8.00
N ALA A 133 -16.57 1.24 -8.27
CA ALA A 133 -16.45 2.24 -9.33
C ALA A 133 -15.14 2.99 -9.09
N ALA A 134 -14.29 3.08 -10.12
CA ALA A 134 -12.99 3.70 -9.97
C ALA A 134 -13.23 5.11 -9.42
N ALA A 135 -12.77 5.37 -8.19
CA ALA A 135 -12.77 6.70 -7.57
C ALA A 135 -11.91 7.74 -8.33
N HIS A 136 -11.62 7.47 -9.61
CA HIS A 136 -10.88 8.27 -10.56
C HIS A 136 -11.78 9.03 -11.55
N GLU A 137 -13.08 8.75 -11.63
CA GLU A 137 -14.01 9.55 -12.46
C GLU A 137 -14.85 10.55 -11.67
N ALA A 138 -14.92 10.40 -10.34
CA ALA A 138 -15.51 11.40 -9.48
C ALA A 138 -14.41 12.31 -8.91
N GLY A 139 -14.18 13.44 -9.57
CA GLY A 139 -13.66 14.61 -8.86
C GLY A 139 -14.55 14.81 -7.62
N ALA A 140 -13.96 14.74 -6.44
CA ALA A 140 -14.68 14.77 -5.16
C ALA A 140 -15.79 13.70 -4.99
N GLY A 141 -15.57 12.46 -5.46
CA GLY A 141 -16.44 11.33 -5.11
C GLY A 141 -16.25 10.86 -3.66
N GLU A 142 -17.32 10.34 -3.05
CA GLU A 142 -17.30 9.75 -1.71
C GLU A 142 -16.23 8.65 -1.64
N ARG A 143 -15.26 8.85 -0.74
CA ARG A 143 -14.30 7.79 -0.41
C ARG A 143 -15.04 6.72 0.38
N PRO A 144 -14.81 5.42 0.10
CA PRO A 144 -15.47 4.37 0.84
C PRO A 144 -15.12 4.48 2.33
N THR A 145 -16.10 4.18 3.17
CA THR A 145 -15.96 4.03 4.62
C THR A 145 -15.31 2.69 4.96
N VAL A 146 -14.87 2.53 6.21
CA VAL A 146 -14.32 1.25 6.68
C VAL A 146 -15.36 0.14 6.60
N ASP A 147 -16.62 0.43 6.96
CA ASP A 147 -17.69 -0.57 6.98
C ASP A 147 -18.07 -1.03 5.56
N GLU A 148 -18.10 -0.12 4.59
CA GLU A 148 -18.30 -0.47 3.18
C GLU A 148 -17.17 -1.37 2.66
N LEU A 149 -15.92 -1.08 3.02
CA LEU A 149 -14.80 -1.95 2.66
C LEU A 149 -14.89 -3.31 3.34
N LEU A 150 -15.23 -3.38 4.63
CA LEU A 150 -15.41 -4.64 5.35
C LEU A 150 -16.54 -5.49 4.75
N ALA A 151 -17.62 -4.86 4.29
CA ALA A 151 -18.71 -5.53 3.59
C ALA A 151 -18.27 -6.09 2.22
N ASN A 152 -17.38 -5.37 1.53
CA ASN A 152 -16.90 -5.74 0.20
C ASN A 152 -15.64 -6.63 0.20
N TYR A 153 -14.93 -6.73 1.34
CA TYR A 153 -13.73 -7.54 1.48
C TYR A 153 -14.04 -8.93 2.04
N ARG A 154 -13.29 -9.90 1.54
CA ARG A 154 -13.32 -11.29 2.00
C ARG A 154 -11.90 -11.81 2.15
N LEU A 155 -11.74 -12.77 3.06
CA LEU A 155 -10.50 -13.53 3.15
C LEU A 155 -10.51 -14.65 2.11
N ASP A 156 -9.40 -14.81 1.38
CA ASP A 156 -9.21 -15.93 0.46
C ASP A 156 -8.67 -17.16 1.23
N PRO A 157 -9.49 -18.21 1.44
CA PRO A 157 -9.11 -19.38 2.23
C PRO A 157 -7.84 -20.09 1.71
N GLN A 158 -7.54 -19.98 0.42
CA GLN A 158 -6.40 -20.65 -0.20
C GLN A 158 -5.05 -20.02 0.17
N THR A 159 -5.06 -18.85 0.83
CA THR A 159 -3.86 -18.08 1.15
C THR A 159 -3.62 -17.92 2.66
N LEU A 160 -4.51 -18.48 3.49
CA LEU A 160 -4.47 -18.31 4.95
C LEU A 160 -3.45 -19.24 5.64
N ALA A 161 -3.08 -20.35 4.99
CA ALA A 161 -2.11 -21.30 5.50
C ALA A 161 -0.72 -21.10 4.86
N PRO A 162 0.39 -21.32 5.59
CA PRO A 162 0.43 -21.59 7.04
C PRO A 162 0.09 -20.35 7.86
N VAL A 163 -0.41 -20.52 9.10
CA VAL A 163 -0.78 -19.39 9.97
C VAL A 163 0.44 -18.48 10.20
N PRO A 164 0.38 -17.19 9.83
CA PRO A 164 1.51 -16.28 9.99
C PRO A 164 1.67 -15.85 11.45
N GLN A 165 2.92 -15.70 11.90
CA GLN A 165 3.24 -15.03 13.16
C GLN A 165 3.42 -13.51 12.96
N TRP A 166 3.89 -13.12 11.79
CA TRP A 166 4.14 -11.73 11.39
C TRP A 166 3.43 -11.44 10.08
N ILE A 167 2.75 -10.31 10.02
CA ILE A 167 2.00 -9.85 8.85
C ILE A 167 2.48 -8.45 8.48
N GLY A 168 2.90 -8.28 7.23
CA GLY A 168 3.18 -6.97 6.63
C GLY A 168 2.05 -6.53 5.71
N ILE A 169 1.19 -5.60 6.12
CA ILE A 169 0.21 -4.99 5.21
C ILE A 169 0.95 -3.99 4.32
N ILE A 170 0.83 -4.12 3.00
CA ILE A 170 1.55 -3.27 2.04
C ILE A 170 0.60 -2.50 1.13
N ASP A 171 0.85 -1.20 0.98
CA ASP A 171 0.08 -0.33 0.08
C ASP A 171 0.92 0.83 -0.46
N ASP A 172 0.41 1.54 -1.48
CA ASP A 172 1.11 2.67 -2.06
C ASP A 172 1.12 3.89 -1.14
N VAL A 173 -0.04 4.43 -0.77
CA VAL A 173 -0.14 5.68 -0.03
C VAL A 173 -1.03 5.54 1.21
N LEU A 174 -0.47 5.78 2.38
CA LEU A 174 -1.24 5.98 3.59
C LEU A 174 -1.90 7.35 3.58
N THR A 175 -3.23 7.36 3.43
CA THR A 175 -4.07 8.58 3.52
C THR A 175 -4.74 8.66 4.90
N ALA A 176 -6.06 8.68 5.02
CA ALA A 176 -6.73 8.59 6.32
C ALA A 176 -6.55 7.21 6.99
N GLY A 177 -6.18 6.18 6.23
CA GLY A 177 -5.99 4.82 6.73
C GLY A 177 -7.19 3.88 6.56
N VAL A 178 -8.19 4.25 5.75
CA VAL A 178 -9.44 3.45 5.59
C VAL A 178 -9.16 2.01 5.16
N HIS A 179 -8.42 1.83 4.06
CA HIS A 179 -8.10 0.50 3.54
C HIS A 179 -7.23 -0.29 4.52
N TYR A 180 -6.21 0.35 5.10
CA TYR A 180 -5.38 -0.27 6.14
C TYR A 180 -6.24 -0.76 7.30
N ARG A 181 -7.16 0.07 7.81
CA ARG A 181 -8.03 -0.32 8.93
C ARG A 181 -8.92 -1.50 8.57
N ALA A 182 -9.54 -1.50 7.40
CA ALA A 182 -10.39 -2.62 6.97
C ALA A 182 -9.59 -3.93 6.86
N VAL A 183 -8.44 -3.90 6.19
CA VAL A 183 -7.54 -5.08 6.04
C VAL A 183 -7.01 -5.52 7.41
N HIS A 184 -6.54 -4.59 8.23
CA HIS A 184 -6.06 -4.87 9.58
C HIS A 184 -7.14 -5.54 10.42
N THR A 185 -8.39 -5.05 10.42
CA THR A 185 -9.51 -5.64 11.16
C THR A 185 -9.77 -7.08 10.73
N LEU A 186 -9.82 -7.36 9.42
CA LEU A 186 -10.02 -8.72 8.92
C LEU A 186 -8.89 -9.67 9.34
N LEU A 187 -7.64 -9.24 9.16
CA LEU A 187 -6.47 -10.05 9.48
C LEU A 187 -6.31 -10.25 10.99
N ARG A 188 -6.61 -9.24 11.81
CA ARG A 188 -6.58 -9.36 13.28
C ARG A 188 -7.64 -10.33 13.78
N ASN A 189 -8.84 -10.31 13.19
CA ASN A 189 -9.91 -11.25 13.56
C ASN A 189 -9.54 -12.69 13.18
N GLN A 190 -8.90 -12.89 12.03
CA GLN A 190 -8.47 -14.22 11.56
C GLN A 190 -7.21 -14.75 12.27
N PHE A 191 -6.27 -13.86 12.59
CA PHE A 191 -4.96 -14.17 13.17
C PHE A 191 -4.71 -13.32 14.42
N PRO A 192 -5.44 -13.53 15.52
CA PRO A 192 -5.39 -12.67 16.70
C PRO A 192 -4.00 -12.58 17.35
N SER A 193 -3.22 -13.66 17.24
CA SER A 193 -1.85 -13.76 17.78
C SER A 193 -0.77 -13.21 16.84
N ALA A 194 -1.09 -12.92 15.58
CA ALA A 194 -0.10 -12.40 14.64
C ALA A 194 0.19 -10.92 14.93
N ARG A 195 1.47 -10.53 14.83
CA ARG A 195 1.85 -9.12 14.87
C ARG A 195 1.72 -8.52 13.47
N ILE A 196 0.95 -7.45 13.37
CA ILE A 196 0.63 -6.76 12.12
C ILE A 196 1.42 -5.46 12.06
N VAL A 197 2.11 -5.22 10.95
CA VAL A 197 2.86 -3.99 10.65
C VAL A 197 2.44 -3.47 9.27
N GLY A 198 2.17 -2.17 9.14
CA GLY A 198 1.88 -1.52 7.87
C GLY A 198 3.14 -0.93 7.22
N PHE A 199 3.33 -1.17 5.92
CA PHE A 199 4.40 -0.57 5.11
C PHE A 199 3.81 0.16 3.91
N PHE A 200 4.15 1.43 3.79
CA PHE A 200 3.63 2.31 2.74
C PHE A 200 4.76 2.90 1.93
N VAL A 201 4.57 3.00 0.61
CA VAL A 201 5.53 3.71 -0.25
C VAL A 201 5.55 5.20 0.11
N ALA A 202 4.39 5.79 0.40
CA ALA A 202 4.33 7.15 0.90
C ALA A 202 3.23 7.36 1.94
N ARG A 203 3.36 8.41 2.76
CA ARG A 203 2.24 9.01 3.48
C ARG A 203 1.71 10.22 2.71
N ARG A 204 0.42 10.52 2.82
CA ARG A 204 -0.15 11.75 2.29
C ARG A 204 0.19 12.92 3.20
N VAL A 205 0.63 14.02 2.61
CA VAL A 205 0.72 15.34 3.24
C VAL A 205 -0.10 16.36 2.46
N PHE A 206 -0.42 17.48 3.09
CA PHE A 206 -1.06 18.61 2.44
C PHE A 206 -0.01 19.69 2.16
N PRO A 207 -0.15 20.45 1.05
CA PRO A 207 0.70 21.62 0.85
C PRO A 207 0.52 22.58 2.05
N PRO A 208 1.57 23.33 2.44
CA PRO A 208 1.40 24.38 3.44
C PRO A 208 0.30 25.33 2.97
N ASP A 209 -0.57 25.72 3.90
CA ASP A 209 -1.58 26.75 3.64
C ASP A 209 -0.86 28.02 3.20
N HIS A 210 -1.16 28.50 1.99
CA HIS A 210 -0.79 29.86 1.61
C HIS A 210 -1.73 30.81 2.35
N ASN A 211 -1.39 31.14 3.59
CA ASN A 211 -1.84 32.42 4.16
C ASN A 211 -0.99 33.50 3.49
N ASP A 212 -1.48 34.01 2.36
CA ASP A 212 -1.18 35.38 1.90
C ASP A 212 -2.10 36.37 2.63
#